data_AF-A0A2F0ACP0-F1
#
_entry.id   AF-A0A2F0ACP0-F1
#
_cell.length_a   1.000
_cell.length_b   1.000
_cell.length_c   1.000
_cell.angle_alpha   90.00
_cell.angle_beta   90.00
_cell.angle_gamma   90.00
#
_symmetry.space_group_name_H-M   'P 1'
#
loop_
_entity.id
_entity.type
_entity.pdbx_description
1 polymer ?
#
loop_
_entity_poly.entity_id
_entity_poly.type
_entity_poly.pdbx_seq_one_letter_code
_entity_poly.pdbx_strand_id
1 'polypeptide(L)' 'LAKNNDQWHFGTELWFYDVFASRVGMFDENLTIGFGLKSKSWLLDLAVVSHEDLGSTYRFSLGLKAKN' A
#
# COMPACT_ATOMS: atom_id res chain seq x y z
N LEU A 1 30.44 -11.53 -11.29
CA LEU A 1 29.60 -11.75 -10.09
C LEU A 1 28.15 -11.62 -10.53
N ALA A 2 27.39 -12.71 -10.56
CA ALA A 2 25.98 -12.65 -10.93
C ALA A 2 25.25 -11.87 -9.82
N LYS A 3 24.73 -10.69 -10.14
CA LYS A 3 23.85 -9.93 -9.24
C LYS A 3 22.56 -10.74 -9.17
N ASN A 4 22.32 -11.43 -8.05
CA ASN A 4 21.04 -12.10 -7.84
C ASN A 4 19.97 -11.00 -7.87
N ASN A 5 19.06 -11.10 -8.82
CA ASN A 5 17.97 -10.13 -9.03
C ASN A 5 16.75 -10.52 -8.18
N ASP A 6 17.01 -11.00 -6.97
CA ASP A 6 15.98 -11.48 -6.07
C ASP A 6 15.26 -10.26 -5.50
N GLN A 7 14.09 -9.96 -6.07
CA GLN A 7 13.21 -8.91 -5.57
C GLN A 7 12.37 -9.48 -4.43
N TRP A 8 12.43 -8.83 -3.27
CA TRP A 8 11.70 -9.24 -2.08
C TRP A 8 10.69 -8.17 -1.66
N HIS A 9 9.54 -8.62 -1.20
CA HIS A 9 8.47 -7.76 -0.71
C HIS A 9 8.13 -8.15 0.73
N PHE A 10 8.22 -7.19 1.64
CA PHE A 10 7.74 -7.35 3.00
C PHE A 10 6.78 -6.22 3.34
N GLY A 11 5.74 -6.53 4.10
CA GLY A 11 4.80 -5.52 4.55
C GLY A 11 3.90 -6.02 5.66
N THR A 12 3.39 -5.06 6.42
CA THR A 12 2.46 -5.30 7.52
C THR A 12 1.23 -4.43 7.33
N GLU A 13 0.08 -4.99 7.68
CA GLU A 13 -1.20 -4.30 7.70
C GLU A 13 -1.78 -4.38 9.11
N LEU A 14 -2.20 -3.22 9.64
CA LEU A 14 -2.84 -3.11 10.95
C LEU A 14 -4.22 -2.48 10.77
N TRP A 15 -5.27 -3.19 11.20
CA TRP A 15 -6.65 -2.71 11.17
C TRP A 15 -7.10 -2.15 12.52
N PHE A 16 -7.80 -1.03 12.45
CA PHE A 16 -8.42 -0.36 13.59
C PHE A 16 -9.93 -0.31 13.36
N TYR A 17 -10.67 -0.97 14.25
CA TYR A 17 -12.13 -0.99 14.29
C TYR A 17 -12.81 -1.35 12.95
N ASP A 18 -12.15 -2.12 12.09
CA ASP A 18 -12.60 -2.48 10.72
C ASP A 18 -12.91 -1.28 9.79
N VAL A 19 -12.47 -0.08 10.16
CA VAL A 19 -12.72 1.17 9.42
C VAL A 19 -11.43 1.72 8.84
N PHE A 20 -10.32 1.68 9.59
CA PHE A 20 -9.05 2.25 9.18
C PHE A 20 -7.97 1.18 9.13
N ALA A 21 -7.22 1.11 8.05
CA ALA A 21 -6.05 0.25 7.90
C ALA A 21 -4.79 1.12 7.78
N SER A 22 -3.75 0.81 8.54
CA SER A 22 -2.41 1.35 8.32
C SER A 22 -1.53 0.28 7.68
N ARG A 23 -0.71 0.68 6.70
CA ARG A 23 0.17 -0.21 5.96
C ARG A 23 1.56 0.39 5.90
N VAL A 24 2.54 -0.43 6.21
CA VAL A 24 3.95 -0.12 5.96
C VAL A 24 4.58 -1.35 5.32
N GLY A 25 5.45 -1.12 4.35
CA GLY A 25 6.13 -2.18 3.63
C GLY A 25 7.43 -1.70 3.03
N MET A 26 8.16 -2.65 2.48
CA MET A 26 9.43 -2.46 1.82
C MET A 26 9.47 -3.37 0.62
N PHE A 27 9.82 -2.80 -0.52
CA PHE A 27 10.04 -3.51 -1.77
C PHE A 27 11.49 -3.33 -2.17
N ASP A 28 12.29 -4.36 -1.94
CA ASP A 28 13.75 -4.27 -2.04
C ASP A 28 14.25 -3.05 -1.23
N GLU A 29 14.90 -2.07 -1.85
CA GLU A 29 15.38 -0.86 -1.16
C GLU A 29 14.30 0.22 -0.94
N ASN A 30 13.07 0.00 -1.39
CA ASN A 30 12.02 1.02 -1.45
C ASN A 30 11.00 0.92 -0.32
N LEU A 31 10.93 1.96 0.51
CA LEU A 31 9.93 2.04 1.59
C LEU A 31 8.56 2.44 1.05
N THR A 32 7.53 1.72 1.50
CA THR A 32 6.13 1.98 1.18
C THR A 32 5.36 2.29 2.45
N ILE A 33 4.55 3.34 2.43
CA ILE A 33 3.55 3.63 3.45
C ILE A 33 2.19 3.74 2.81
N GLY A 34 1.14 3.41 3.54
CA GLY A 34 -0.21 3.58 3.05
C GLY A 34 -1.25 3.47 4.14
N PHE A 35 -2.46 3.88 3.80
CA PHE A 35 -3.61 3.69 4.64
C PHE A 35 -4.86 3.38 3.83
N GLY A 36 -5.81 2.71 4.46
CA GLY A 36 -7.11 2.39 3.91
C GLY A 36 -8.22 2.91 4.79
N LEU A 37 -9.30 3.37 4.18
CA LEU A 37 -10.54 3.74 4.83
C LEU A 37 -11.67 2.91 4.25
N LYS A 38 -12.46 2.29 5.11
CA LYS A 38 -13.57 1.41 4.76
C LYS A 38 -14.84 1.93 5.40
N SER A 39 -15.87 2.06 4.59
CA SER A 39 -17.25 2.32 5.00
C SER A 39 -18.16 1.20 4.49
N LYS A 40 -19.46 1.27 4.83
CA LYS A 40 -20.43 0.24 4.44
C LYS A 40 -20.61 0.11 2.92
N SER A 41 -20.45 1.23 2.20
CA SER A 41 -20.73 1.34 0.77
C SER A 41 -19.52 1.73 -0.08
N TRP A 42 -18.39 2.05 0.54
CA TRP A 42 -17.19 2.49 -0.18
C TRP A 42 -15.92 2.09 0.57
N LEU A 43 -14.82 2.02 -0.18
CA LEU A 43 -13.48 1.76 0.30
C LEU A 43 -12.53 2.69 -0.43
N LEU A 44 -11.53 3.19 0.27
CA LEU A 44 -10.52 4.11 -0.25
C LEU A 44 -9.17 3.62 0.24
N ASP A 45 -8.18 3.51 -0.65
CA ASP A 45 -6.78 3.29 -0.25
C ASP A 45 -5.87 4.34 -0.86
N LEU A 46 -4.87 4.71 -0.06
CA LEU A 46 -3.78 5.58 -0.43
C LEU A 46 -2.47 4.89 -0.07
N ALA A 47 -1.52 4.87 -0.99
CA ALA A 47 -0.19 4.35 -0.74
C ALA A 47 0.85 5.23 -1.43
N VAL A 48 2.01 5.36 -0.81
CA VAL A 48 3.16 6.08 -1.34
C VAL A 48 4.35 5.12 -1.27
N VAL A 49 5.00 4.93 -2.41
CA VAL A 49 6.25 4.18 -2.53
C VAL A 49 7.35 5.18 -2.79
N SER A 50 8.32 5.28 -1.90
CA SER A 50 9.52 6.09 -2.12
C SER A 50 10.46 5.29 -3.03
N HIS A 51 10.83 5.85 -4.18
CA HIS A 51 11.82 5.26 -5.08
C HIS A 51 13.05 6.16 -5.17
N GLU A 52 14.24 5.61 -4.95
CA GLU A 52 15.48 6.39 -4.87
C GLU A 52 15.86 7.03 -6.23
N ASP A 53 15.56 6.36 -7.35
CA ASP A 53 16.02 6.77 -8.68
C ASP A 53 15.01 7.58 -9.52
N LEU A 54 13.69 7.48 -9.26
CA LEU A 54 12.64 8.11 -10.09
C LEU A 54 11.63 8.98 -9.32
N GLY A 55 11.83 9.16 -8.00
CA GLY A 55 10.91 9.91 -7.14
C GLY A 55 9.74 9.07 -6.60
N SER A 56 8.90 9.68 -5.75
CA SER A 56 7.83 8.96 -5.05
C SER A 56 6.66 8.61 -5.98
N THR A 57 6.23 7.36 -5.97
CA THR A 57 5.00 6.89 -6.61
C THR A 57 3.82 6.99 -5.64
N TYR A 58 2.77 7.71 -6.04
CA TYR A 58 1.54 7.85 -5.26
C TYR A 58 0.44 7.01 -5.92
N ARG A 59 -0.13 6.07 -5.17
CA ARG A 59 -1.24 5.21 -5.60
C ARG A 59 -2.49 5.56 -4.82
N PHE A 60 -3.57 5.84 -5.54
CA PHE A 60 -4.91 6.06 -5.00
C PHE A 60 -5.88 5.06 -5.61
N SER A 61 -6.71 4.44 -4.78
CA SER A 61 -7.80 3.58 -5.23
C SER A 61 -9.10 3.88 -4.48
N LEU A 62 -10.21 3.82 -5.22
CA LEU A 62 -11.56 3.97 -4.70
C LEU A 62 -12.38 2.74 -5.13
N GLY A 63 -12.95 2.03 -4.18
CA GLY A 63 -13.90 0.95 -4.38
C GLY A 63 -15.31 1.39 -3.97
N LEU A 64 -16.30 1.10 -4.80
CA LEU A 64 -17.71 1.30 -4.46
C LEU A 64 -18.38 -0.07 -4.32
N LYS A 65 -19.11 -0.27 -3.22
CA LYS A 65 -19.88 -1.49 -2.99
C LYS A 65 -21.31 -1.24 -3.42
N ALA A 66 -21.70 -1.79 -4.56
CA ALA A 66 -23.09 -1.78 -4.99
C ALA A 66 -23.93 -2.64 -4.03
N LYS A 67 -25.04 -2.09 -3.54
CA LYS A 67 -26.09 -2.86 -2.87
C LYS A 67 -26.92 -3.53 -3.97
N ASN A 68 -26.79 -4.85 -4.11
CA ASN A 68 -27.82 -5.67 -4.75
C ASN A 68 -28.91 -5.98 -3.72
#